data_AF-A0AB74A3V7-F1
#
_entry.id   AF-A0AB74A3V7-F1
#
_cell.length_a   1.000
_cell.length_b   1.000
_cell.length_c   1.000
_cell.angle_alpha   90.00
_cell.angle_beta   90.00
_cell.angle_gamma   90.00
#
_symmetry.space_group_name_H-M   'P 1'
#
loop_
_entity.id
_entity.type
_entity.pdbx_description
1 polymer ?
#
loop_
_entity_poly.entity_id
_entity_poly.type
_entity_poly.pdbx_seq_one_letter_code
_entity_poly.pdbx_strand_id
1 'polypeptide(L)' 'MQTATRQETYDRTMKVTLAVKANGGSVTVQIQAGDNWIITDRFWSDGAYQLSIPPAAIRYVPVGGAAFEVYA' A
#
# COMPACT_ATOMS: atom_id res chain seq x y z
N MET A 1 -9.31 3.35 9.62
CA MET A 1 -7.89 3.15 9.21
C MET A 1 -7.38 1.80 9.66
N GLN A 2 -6.70 1.10 8.76
CA GLN A 2 -6.12 -0.22 8.92
C GLN A 2 -4.69 -0.14 9.45
N THR A 3 -4.34 -1.02 10.37
CA THR A 3 -2.99 -1.10 11.00
C THR A 3 -2.31 -2.45 10.74
N ALA A 4 -2.95 -3.33 9.97
CA ALA A 4 -2.44 -4.62 9.57
C ALA A 4 -2.16 -4.66 8.07
N THR A 5 -1.37 -5.63 7.62
CA THR A 5 -1.11 -5.81 6.19
C THR A 5 -2.41 -6.16 5.46
N ARG A 6 -2.72 -5.43 4.38
CA ARG A 6 -3.82 -5.75 3.46
C ARG A 6 -3.24 -6.22 2.14
N GLN A 7 -3.69 -7.35 1.64
CA GLN A 7 -3.33 -7.89 0.33
C GLN A 7 -4.55 -7.89 -0.59
N GLU A 8 -4.36 -7.46 -1.84
CA GLU A 8 -5.39 -7.42 -2.87
C GLU A 8 -4.79 -7.90 -4.20
N THR A 9 -5.61 -8.52 -5.04
CA THR A 9 -5.21 -8.91 -6.40
C THR A 9 -6.06 -8.15 -7.39
N TYR A 10 -5.40 -7.50 -8.35
CA TYR A 10 -6.06 -6.75 -9.42
C TYR A 10 -5.82 -7.45 -10.75
N ASP A 11 -6.90 -7.69 -11.50
CA ASP A 11 -6.87 -8.32 -12.84
C ASP A 11 -6.57 -7.32 -13.97
N ARG A 12 -6.64 -6.02 -13.68
CA ARG A 12 -6.41 -4.92 -14.62
C ARG A 12 -5.71 -3.76 -13.93
N THR A 13 -5.19 -2.82 -14.73
CA THR A 13 -4.62 -1.60 -14.17
C THR A 13 -5.71 -0.78 -13.46
N MET A 14 -5.51 -0.51 -12.18
CA MET A 14 -6.46 0.23 -11.33
C MET A 14 -5.83 1.53 -10.81
N LYS A 15 -6.65 2.55 -10.59
CA LYS A 15 -6.27 3.75 -9.86
C LYS A 15 -6.86 3.64 -8.46
N VAL A 16 -6.01 3.75 -7.45
CA VAL A 16 -6.44 3.71 -6.04
C VAL A 16 -5.87 4.91 -5.30
N THR A 17 -6.62 5.41 -4.34
CA THR A 17 -6.13 6.40 -3.38
C THR A 17 -5.76 5.69 -2.10
N LEU A 18 -4.50 5.84 -1.69
CA LEU A 18 -3.98 5.39 -0.41
C LEU A 18 -3.90 6.58 0.56
N ALA A 19 -4.80 6.63 1.54
CA ALA A 19 -4.69 7.56 2.65
C ALA A 19 -3.77 6.97 3.72
N VAL A 20 -2.74 7.72 4.13
CA VAL A 20 -1.71 7.30 5.08
C VAL A 20 -1.75 8.21 6.31
N LYS A 21 -1.67 7.58 7.48
CA LYS A 21 -1.29 8.19 8.75
C LYS A 21 0.00 7.54 9.23
N ALA A 22 1.11 8.27 9.17
CA ALA A 22 2.43 7.71 9.44
C ALA A 22 2.63 7.45 10.94
N ASN A 23 2.27 8.39 11.81
CA ASN A 23 2.37 8.26 13.28
C ASN A 23 3.74 7.72 13.76
N GLY A 24 4.84 8.29 13.26
CA GLY A 24 6.20 7.82 13.57
C GLY A 24 6.60 6.50 12.88
N GLY A 25 5.75 5.98 12.01
CA GLY A 25 5.97 4.80 11.18
C GLY A 25 5.89 5.11 9.69
N SER A 26 5.59 4.09 8.88
CA SER A 26 5.42 4.24 7.43
C SER A 26 4.53 3.15 6.85
N VAL A 27 3.93 3.42 5.69
CA VAL A 27 3.18 2.41 4.91
C VAL A 27 3.98 2.09 3.65
N THR A 28 4.25 0.81 3.41
CA THR A 28 4.88 0.36 2.15
C THR A 28 3.86 -0.28 1.24
N VAL A 29 3.99 -0.02 -0.06
CA VAL A 29 3.25 -0.73 -1.11
C VAL A 29 4.22 -1.71 -1.73
N GLN A 30 3.77 -2.96 -1.86
CA GLN A 30 4.60 -4.04 -2.37
C GLN A 30 3.85 -4.81 -3.44
N ILE A 31 4.56 -5.21 -4.49
CA ILE A 31 4.04 -6.04 -5.58
C ILE A 31 4.66 -7.43 -5.51
N GLN A 32 3.86 -8.45 -5.81
CA GLN A 32 4.36 -9.82 -5.90
C GLN A 32 5.18 -10.01 -7.18
N ALA A 33 6.37 -10.58 -7.04
CA ALA A 33 7.26 -10.95 -8.14
C ALA A 33 7.79 -12.38 -7.89
N GLY A 34 7.14 -13.36 -8.54
CA GLY A 34 7.33 -14.78 -8.21
C GLY A 34 6.88 -15.06 -6.77
N ASP A 35 7.75 -15.70 -5.98
CA ASP A 35 7.51 -15.98 -4.56
C ASP A 35 7.88 -14.80 -3.63
N ASN A 36 8.46 -13.73 -4.17
CA ASN A 36 8.93 -12.58 -3.40
C ASN A 36 7.98 -11.38 -3.48
N TRP A 37 8.13 -10.47 -2.52
CA TRP A 37 7.45 -9.18 -2.50
C TRP A 37 8.46 -8.05 -2.63
N ILE A 38 8.27 -7.19 -3.63
CA ILE A 38 9.14 -6.05 -3.91
C ILE A 38 8.44 -4.78 -3.45
N ILE A 39 9.12 -3.95 -2.66
CA ILE A 39 8.62 -2.62 -2.27
C ILE A 39 8.69 -1.70 -3.49
N THR A 40 7.54 -1.20 -3.92
CA THR A 40 7.46 -0.20 -5.00
C THR A 40 7.49 1.21 -4.43
N ASP A 41 6.82 1.40 -3.29
CA ASP A 41 6.63 2.72 -2.68
C ASP A 41 6.70 2.62 -1.16
N ARG A 42 7.12 3.73 -0.55
CA ARG A 42 7.13 3.89 0.91
C ARG A 42 6.74 5.31 1.31
N PHE A 43 5.75 5.40 2.18
CA PHE A 43 5.14 6.66 2.63
C PHE A 43 5.41 6.88 4.12
N TRP A 44 6.17 7.92 4.44
CA TRP A 44 6.62 8.30 5.80
C TRP A 44 5.86 9.48 6.38
N SER A 45 5.00 10.10 5.57
CA SER A 45 4.24 11.29 5.93
C SER A 45 2.75 11.01 5.79
N ASP A 46 1.97 11.73 6.59
CA ASP A 46 0.53 11.77 6.43
C ASP A 46 0.17 12.33 5.04
N GLY A 47 -0.83 11.74 4.39
CA GLY A 47 -1.26 12.21 3.08
C GLY A 47 -2.22 11.26 2.37
N ALA A 48 -2.75 11.71 1.24
CA ALA A 48 -3.51 10.89 0.32
C ALA A 48 -2.74 10.79 -1.01
N TYR A 49 -2.37 9.58 -1.39
CA TYR A 49 -1.52 9.31 -2.53
C TYR A 49 -2.29 8.55 -3.60
N GLN A 50 -2.28 9.06 -4.83
CA GLN A 50 -2.89 8.36 -5.96
C GLN A 50 -1.87 7.36 -6.54
N LEU A 51 -2.23 6.09 -6.55
CA LEU A 51 -1.39 5.00 -7.04
C LEU A 51 -1.95 4.44 -8.34
N SER A 52 -1.04 4.06 -9.24
CA SER A 52 -1.37 3.30 -10.44
C SER A 52 -0.95 1.86 -10.21
N ILE A 53 -1.93 0.99 -9.98
CA ILE A 53 -1.68 -0.40 -9.63
C ILE A 53 -1.74 -1.24 -10.90
N PRO A 54 -0.65 -1.95 -11.27
CA PRO A 54 -0.69 -2.86 -12.41
C PRO A 54 -1.48 -4.14 -12.07
N PRO A 55 -1.81 -4.97 -13.08
CA PRO A 55 -2.45 -6.26 -12.86
C PRO A 55 -1.50 -7.21 -12.09
N ALA A 56 -1.65 -7.29 -10.78
CA ALA A 56 -0.80 -8.07 -9.89
C ALA A 56 -1.44 -8.25 -8.51
N ALA A 57 -0.86 -9.14 -7.71
CA ALA A 57 -1.05 -9.15 -6.26
C ALA A 57 -0.22 -8.02 -5.63
N ILE A 58 -0.88 -7.21 -4.82
CA ILE A 58 -0.33 -6.04 -4.14
C ILE A 58 -0.59 -6.20 -2.65
N ARG A 59 0.34 -5.74 -1.81
CA ARG A 59 0.07 -5.59 -0.38
C ARG A 59 0.50 -4.23 0.14
N TYR A 60 -0.30 -3.70 1.05
CA TYR A 60 -0.07 -2.49 1.82
C TYR A 60 0.38 -2.91 3.21
N VAL A 61 1.61 -2.57 3.59
CA VAL A 61 2.24 -3.03 4.84
C VAL A 61 2.56 -1.82 5.70
N PRO A 62 1.77 -1.55 6.76
CA PRO A 62 2.11 -0.54 7.76
C PRO A 62 3.24 -1.06 8.66
N VAL A 63 4.12 -0.15 9.07
CA VAL A 63 5.24 -0.41 9.97
C VAL A 63 5.23 0.67 11.06
N GLY A 64 5.49 0.28 12.31
CA GLY A 64 5.42 1.19 13.46
C GLY A 64 3.98 1.57 13.79
N GLY A 65 3.75 2.81 14.23
CA GLY A 65 2.42 3.33 14.56
C GLY A 65 1.52 3.64 13.35
N ALA A 66 1.96 3.32 12.13
CA ALA A 66 1.30 3.73 10.90
C ALA A 66 -0.05 3.04 10.68
N ALA A 67 -0.96 3.77 10.05
CA ALA A 67 -2.25 3.29 9.62
C ALA A 67 -2.58 3.78 8.21
N PHE A 68 -3.49 3.11 7.50
CA PHE A 68 -3.87 3.50 6.15
C PHE A 68 -5.31 3.13 5.78
N GLU A 69 -5.83 3.74 4.71
CA GLU A 69 -7.09 3.36 4.07
C GLU A 69 -6.89 3.33 2.55
N VAL A 70 -7.52 2.38 1.88
CA VAL A 70 -7.45 2.21 0.42
C VAL A 70 -8.84 2.43 -0.16
N TYR A 71 -8.92 3.31 -1.14
CA TYR A 71 -10.12 3.62 -1.92
C TYR A 71 -9.83 3.29 -3.39
N ALA A 72 -10.64 2.44 -4.01
CA ALA A 72 -10.47 1.93 -5.37
C ALA A 72 -11.73 2.13 -6.21
#